data_AF-A0A1G6LUW4-F1
#
_entry.id   AF-A0A1G6LUW4-F1
#
_cell.length_a   1.000
_cell.length_b   1.000
_cell.length_c   1.000
_cell.angle_alpha   90.00
_cell.angle_beta   90.00
_cell.angle_gamma   90.00
#
_symmetry.space_group_name_H-M   'P 1'
#
loop_
_entity.id
_entity.type
_entity.pdbx_description
1 polymer ?
#
loop_
_entity_poly.entity_id
_entity_poly.type
_entity_poly.pdbx_seq_one_letter_code
_entity_poly.pdbx_strand_id
1 'polypeptide(L)'
;MSLYSDRISMAWKQWLGSEPAEPVVNGRIQYGPGKGLIKQVFEGLDASQKTVKKIATIDPARKKIILIQPGEKVLYRSGLRETGVSGYLYLFAHATSRSIQGMIHGIEVADAIRRSGLWHGEPVLIDACNAGASSDGIAGELAKVLRTYVTAPTTTTWNYPLGGSAVGQGAFEKLPGILSTLPIPDLLRPGRWRTWGPDGEPIATTPTSPRDTGDLLKRPLKQGQEMHR
;
A
#
# COMPACT_ATOMS: atom_id res chain seq x y z
N MET A 1 -40.39 -16.72 -21.66
CA MET A 1 -39.35 -15.94 -22.37
C MET A 1 -39.74 -14.48 -22.23
N SER A 2 -38.98 -13.54 -21.68
CA SER A 2 -37.54 -13.44 -21.43
C SER A 2 -37.30 -12.56 -20.20
N LEU A 3 -37.00 -13.16 -19.04
CA LEU A 3 -36.40 -12.46 -17.89
C LEU A 3 -34.86 -12.64 -17.89
N TYR A 4 -34.33 -13.31 -18.92
CA TYR A 4 -32.94 -13.69 -19.04
C TYR A 4 -32.13 -12.75 -19.95
N SER A 5 -32.77 -12.04 -20.89
CA SER A 5 -32.05 -11.10 -21.78
C SER A 5 -31.73 -9.75 -21.12
N ASP A 6 -32.52 -9.32 -20.13
CA ASP A 6 -32.32 -8.00 -19.49
C ASP A 6 -31.14 -7.97 -18.52
N ARG A 7 -30.80 -9.10 -17.89
CA ARG A 7 -29.58 -9.21 -17.06
C ARG A 7 -28.30 -9.23 -17.87
N ILE A 8 -28.36 -9.78 -19.08
CA ILE A 8 -27.22 -9.81 -20.01
C ILE A 8 -27.01 -8.40 -20.59
N SER A 9 -28.08 -7.70 -20.97
CA SER A 9 -28.05 -6.32 -21.47
C SER A 9 -27.39 -5.32 -20.50
N MET A 10 -27.69 -5.40 -19.20
CA MET A 10 -27.03 -4.56 -18.18
C MET A 10 -25.55 -4.90 -18.01
N ALA A 11 -25.18 -6.19 -18.05
CA ALA A 11 -23.78 -6.62 -17.91
C ALA A 11 -22.87 -6.11 -19.04
N TRP A 12 -23.41 -5.92 -20.26
CA TRP A 12 -22.64 -5.41 -21.40
C TRP A 12 -22.44 -3.88 -21.38
N LYS A 13 -23.43 -3.11 -20.93
CA LYS A 13 -23.25 -1.64 -20.77
C LYS A 13 -22.29 -1.28 -19.63
N GLN A 14 -22.17 -2.16 -18.62
CA GLN A 14 -21.28 -2.00 -17.48
C GLN A 14 -19.79 -2.25 -17.81
N TRP A 15 -19.50 -2.84 -18.98
CA TRP A 15 -18.14 -3.15 -19.42
C TRP A 15 -17.51 -2.05 -20.30
N LEU A 16 -18.30 -1.09 -20.79
CA LEU A 16 -17.87 -0.03 -21.71
C LEU A 16 -17.61 1.33 -21.05
N GLY A 17 -17.84 1.46 -19.74
CA GLY A 17 -17.59 2.70 -19.00
C GLY A 17 -16.91 2.39 -17.68
N SER A 18 -15.73 3.02 -17.45
CA SER A 18 -15.17 3.57 -16.20
C SER A 18 -15.48 2.92 -14.83
N GLU A 19 -15.94 1.67 -14.79
CA GLU A 19 -16.17 0.91 -13.58
C GLU A 19 -14.95 0.05 -13.26
N PRO A 20 -14.60 -0.04 -11.96
CA PRO A 20 -13.41 -0.77 -11.57
C PRO A 20 -13.56 -2.29 -11.74
N ALA A 21 -12.43 -2.95 -12.04
CA ALA A 21 -12.31 -4.30 -12.62
C ALA A 21 -12.97 -5.48 -11.88
N GLU A 22 -13.55 -5.26 -10.70
CA GLU A 22 -14.30 -6.28 -10.00
C GLU A 22 -15.65 -5.69 -9.54
N PRO A 23 -16.79 -6.26 -9.96
CA PRO A 23 -18.11 -5.70 -9.67
C PRO A 23 -18.35 -5.57 -8.16
N VAL A 24 -18.92 -4.43 -7.79
CA VAL A 24 -19.32 -4.10 -6.42
C VAL A 24 -20.80 -4.38 -6.28
N VAL A 25 -21.18 -5.27 -5.36
CA VAL A 25 -22.57 -5.40 -4.92
C VAL A 25 -22.60 -5.14 -3.43
N ASN A 26 -23.39 -4.16 -2.99
CA ASN A 26 -23.51 -3.71 -1.60
C ASN A 26 -22.15 -3.41 -0.94
N GLY A 27 -21.22 -2.77 -1.67
CA GLY A 27 -19.92 -2.38 -1.13
C GLY A 27 -18.94 -3.53 -0.88
N ARG A 28 -19.19 -4.74 -1.42
CA ARG A 28 -18.33 -5.92 -1.20
C ARG A 28 -17.82 -6.56 -2.48
N ILE A 29 -16.66 -7.21 -2.36
CA ILE A 29 -16.07 -8.06 -3.42
C ILE A 29 -16.86 -9.36 -3.54
N GLN A 30 -17.49 -9.58 -4.69
CA GLN A 30 -18.37 -10.74 -4.90
C GLN A 30 -17.62 -12.00 -5.33
N TYR A 31 -16.55 -11.84 -6.12
CA TYR A 31 -15.75 -12.94 -6.67
C TYR A 31 -14.27 -12.51 -6.77
N GLY A 32 -13.37 -13.48 -6.92
CA GLY A 32 -11.94 -13.22 -6.98
C GLY A 32 -11.24 -13.29 -5.62
N PRO A 33 -9.93 -13.01 -5.58
CA PRO A 33 -9.09 -13.24 -4.39
C PRO A 33 -9.45 -12.32 -3.21
N GLY A 34 -10.12 -11.19 -3.45
CA GLY A 34 -10.58 -10.27 -2.40
C GLY A 34 -11.99 -10.55 -1.87
N LYS A 35 -12.64 -11.66 -2.27
CA LYS A 35 -14.04 -11.97 -1.94
C LYS A 35 -14.36 -11.73 -0.45
N GLY A 36 -15.47 -11.01 -0.20
CA GLY A 36 -15.96 -10.69 1.14
C GLY A 36 -15.39 -9.41 1.76
N LEU A 37 -14.27 -8.89 1.23
CA LEU A 37 -13.71 -7.61 1.68
C LEU A 37 -14.59 -6.42 1.24
N ILE A 38 -14.43 -5.33 1.96
CA ILE A 38 -15.15 -4.07 1.70
C ILE A 38 -14.45 -3.34 0.56
N LYS A 39 -15.24 -2.72 -0.32
CA LYS A 39 -14.76 -1.83 -1.38
C LYS A 39 -15.25 -0.44 -1.13
N GLN A 40 -14.33 0.50 -1.29
CA GLN A 40 -14.60 1.92 -1.30
C GLN A 40 -14.07 2.52 -2.60
N VAL A 41 -14.88 3.38 -3.23
CA VAL A 41 -14.45 4.12 -4.42
C VAL A 41 -13.75 5.41 -3.99
N PHE A 42 -12.68 5.76 -4.69
CA PHE A 42 -12.03 7.06 -4.60
C PHE A 42 -11.64 7.52 -6.01
N GLU A 43 -11.23 8.78 -6.13
CA GLU A 43 -10.76 9.35 -7.39
C GLU A 43 -9.25 9.55 -7.34
N GLY A 44 -8.59 9.31 -8.45
CA GLY A 44 -7.16 9.57 -8.60
C GLY A 44 -6.75 9.57 -10.07
N LEU A 45 -5.61 10.17 -10.36
CA LEU A 45 -5.09 10.28 -11.72
C LEU A 45 -4.64 8.93 -12.27
N ASP A 46 -4.95 8.65 -13.53
CA ASP A 46 -4.36 7.55 -14.29
C ASP A 46 -3.01 7.93 -14.92
N ALA A 47 -2.44 7.03 -15.72
CA ALA A 47 -1.16 7.27 -16.39
C ALA A 47 -1.22 8.43 -17.41
N SER A 48 -2.41 8.80 -17.89
CA SER A 48 -2.66 9.92 -18.80
C SER A 48 -3.01 11.23 -18.08
N GLN A 49 -2.84 11.28 -16.75
CA GLN A 49 -3.20 12.43 -15.90
C GLN A 49 -4.70 12.77 -15.91
N LYS A 50 -5.56 11.79 -16.24
CA LYS A 50 -7.01 11.96 -16.16
C LYS A 50 -7.52 11.44 -14.82
N THR A 51 -8.43 12.20 -14.20
CA THR A 51 -9.15 11.74 -13.01
C THR A 51 -10.05 10.56 -13.36
N VAL A 52 -9.84 9.44 -12.69
CA VAL A 52 -10.64 8.22 -12.84
C VAL A 52 -11.06 7.67 -11.49
N LYS A 53 -12.16 6.91 -11.47
CA LYS A 53 -12.60 6.17 -10.29
C LYS A 53 -11.71 4.94 -10.09
N LYS A 54 -11.30 4.72 -8.85
CA LYS A 54 -10.44 3.61 -8.41
C LYS A 54 -11.03 2.95 -7.16
N ILE A 55 -10.59 1.73 -6.87
CA ILE A 55 -11.02 0.98 -5.68
C ILE A 55 -9.93 1.01 -4.61
N ALA A 56 -10.36 1.28 -3.38
CA ALA A 56 -9.68 0.85 -2.16
C ALA A 56 -10.36 -0.42 -1.63
N THR A 57 -9.58 -1.49 -1.44
CA THR A 57 -10.03 -2.71 -0.77
C THR A 57 -9.67 -2.63 0.70
N ILE A 58 -10.67 -2.70 1.57
CA ILE A 58 -10.51 -2.56 3.02
C ILE A 58 -10.52 -3.95 3.66
N ASP A 59 -9.48 -4.26 4.42
CA ASP A 59 -9.31 -5.50 5.19
C ASP A 59 -9.31 -5.18 6.69
N PRO A 60 -10.49 -5.23 7.34
CA PRO A 60 -10.61 -4.91 8.77
C PRO A 60 -9.82 -5.88 9.66
N ALA A 61 -9.77 -7.16 9.29
CA ALA A 61 -9.09 -8.17 10.09
C ALA A 61 -7.58 -7.92 10.18
N ARG A 62 -6.99 -7.31 9.16
CA ARG A 62 -5.56 -6.96 9.12
C ARG A 62 -5.27 -5.47 9.30
N LYS A 63 -6.26 -4.64 9.64
CA LYS A 63 -6.14 -3.17 9.69
C LYS A 63 -5.41 -2.59 8.47
N LYS A 64 -5.81 -3.02 7.27
CA LYS A 64 -5.10 -2.73 6.01
C LYS A 64 -6.03 -2.16 4.94
N ILE A 65 -5.53 -1.19 4.19
CA ILE A 65 -6.16 -0.59 3.02
C ILE A 65 -5.27 -0.88 1.79
N ILE A 66 -5.81 -1.60 0.81
CA ILE A 66 -5.12 -1.92 -0.43
C ILE A 66 -5.65 -0.99 -1.53
N LEU A 67 -4.79 -0.11 -2.05
CA LEU A 67 -5.09 0.82 -3.14
C LEU A 67 -4.61 0.30 -4.50
N ILE A 68 -3.82 -0.77 -4.54
CA ILE A 68 -3.50 -1.48 -5.79
C ILE A 68 -4.81 -1.95 -6.44
N GLN A 69 -4.96 -1.71 -7.74
CA GLN A 69 -6.23 -2.01 -8.42
C GLN A 69 -6.36 -3.53 -8.65
N PRO A 70 -7.56 -4.12 -8.56
CA PRO A 70 -7.76 -5.56 -8.80
C PRO A 70 -7.31 -6.05 -10.19
N GLY A 71 -7.31 -5.15 -11.19
CA GLY A 71 -6.77 -5.44 -12.52
C GLY A 71 -5.26 -5.78 -12.51
N GLU A 72 -4.53 -5.31 -11.50
CA GLU A 72 -3.10 -5.57 -11.28
C GLU A 72 -2.91 -6.90 -10.53
N LYS A 73 -3.34 -8.00 -11.16
CA LYS A 73 -3.58 -9.31 -10.52
C LYS A 73 -2.46 -9.79 -9.59
N VAL A 74 -1.19 -9.62 -9.97
CA VAL A 74 -0.05 -10.10 -9.18
C VAL A 74 0.16 -9.26 -7.92
N LEU A 75 0.25 -7.93 -8.08
CA LEU A 75 0.44 -7.02 -6.95
C LEU A 75 -0.77 -7.01 -6.02
N TYR A 76 -1.98 -7.05 -6.59
CA TYR A 76 -3.20 -7.13 -5.80
C TYR A 76 -3.25 -8.39 -4.93
N ARG A 77 -2.90 -9.56 -5.49
CA ARG A 77 -2.77 -10.80 -4.71
C ARG A 77 -1.68 -10.72 -3.65
N SER A 78 -0.55 -10.09 -3.93
CA SER A 78 0.49 -9.84 -2.93
C SER A 78 -0.08 -9.01 -1.77
N GLY A 79 -0.72 -7.88 -2.11
CA GLY A 79 -1.35 -7.00 -1.15
C GLY A 79 -2.38 -7.71 -0.29
N LEU A 80 -3.16 -8.66 -0.85
CA LEU A 80 -4.11 -9.48 -0.07
C LEU A 80 -3.41 -10.45 0.91
N ARG A 81 -2.27 -11.04 0.52
CA ARG A 81 -1.52 -11.99 1.35
C ARG A 81 -0.73 -11.35 2.48
N GLU A 82 -0.25 -10.11 2.28
CA GLU A 82 0.51 -9.40 3.30
C GLU A 82 -0.23 -9.34 4.64
N THR A 83 0.48 -9.55 5.74
CA THR A 83 -0.11 -9.38 7.07
C THR A 83 -0.30 -7.89 7.38
N GLY A 84 -1.17 -7.59 8.35
CA GLY A 84 -1.20 -6.25 8.95
C GLY A 84 0.07 -5.97 9.75
N VAL A 85 0.27 -4.71 10.12
CA VAL A 85 1.35 -4.31 11.03
C VAL A 85 0.72 -3.88 12.36
N SER A 86 1.08 -4.57 13.44
CA SER A 86 0.50 -4.32 14.76
C SER A 86 0.74 -2.87 15.18
N GLY A 87 -0.33 -2.19 15.62
CA GLY A 87 -0.28 -0.78 16.04
C GLY A 87 -0.34 0.24 14.90
N TYR A 88 -0.43 -0.18 13.64
CA TYR A 88 -0.51 0.72 12.48
C TYR A 88 -1.79 0.48 11.66
N LEU A 89 -2.26 1.54 11.01
CA LEU A 89 -3.04 1.41 9.78
C LEU A 89 -2.06 1.16 8.64
N TYR A 90 -2.25 0.06 7.91
CA TYR A 90 -1.34 -0.34 6.85
C TYR A 90 -1.89 -0.02 5.46
N LEU A 91 -1.18 0.80 4.68
CA LEU A 91 -1.53 1.13 3.29
C LEU A 91 -0.62 0.38 2.31
N PHE A 92 -1.21 -0.30 1.34
CA PHE A 92 -0.51 -0.98 0.27
C PHE A 92 -0.91 -0.41 -1.09
N ALA A 93 0.00 0.27 -1.79
CA ALA A 93 -0.32 1.11 -2.94
C ALA A 93 0.83 1.25 -3.95
N HIS A 94 0.53 1.79 -5.13
CA HIS A 94 1.55 2.48 -5.92
C HIS A 94 1.76 3.88 -5.40
N ALA A 95 2.99 4.39 -5.47
CA ALA A 95 3.29 5.75 -5.12
C ALA A 95 4.46 6.33 -5.91
N THR A 96 4.54 7.65 -5.82
CA THR A 96 5.73 8.47 -6.05
C THR A 96 5.94 9.33 -4.80
N SER A 97 6.96 10.18 -4.77
CA SER A 97 7.11 11.15 -3.68
C SER A 97 5.97 12.18 -3.59
N ARG A 98 5.17 12.32 -4.64
CA ARG A 98 4.11 13.34 -4.77
C ARG A 98 2.72 12.75 -4.96
N SER A 99 2.56 11.43 -4.99
CA SER A 99 1.25 10.82 -5.18
C SER A 99 1.15 9.42 -4.61
N ILE A 100 -0.06 9.06 -4.17
CA ILE A 100 -0.42 7.69 -3.75
C ILE A 100 -1.60 7.25 -4.60
N GLN A 101 -1.40 6.23 -5.43
CA GLN A 101 -2.39 5.72 -6.37
C GLN A 101 -3.07 6.81 -7.23
N GLY A 102 -2.34 7.88 -7.55
CA GLY A 102 -2.82 9.02 -8.34
C GLY A 102 -3.59 10.09 -7.55
N MET A 103 -3.77 9.94 -6.23
CA MET A 103 -4.11 11.05 -5.35
C MET A 103 -2.85 11.88 -5.14
N ILE A 104 -2.92 13.18 -5.44
CA ILE A 104 -1.76 14.09 -5.45
C ILE A 104 -1.75 15.03 -4.24
N HIS A 105 -2.81 15.04 -3.44
CA HIS A 105 -2.91 15.82 -2.22
C HIS A 105 -3.14 14.93 -1.01
N GLY A 106 -2.46 15.23 0.11
CA GLY A 106 -2.61 14.46 1.35
C GLY A 106 -4.05 14.37 1.86
N ILE A 107 -4.88 15.37 1.57
CA ILE A 107 -6.31 15.38 1.94
C ILE A 107 -7.13 14.31 1.22
N GLU A 108 -6.84 14.02 -0.04
CA GLU A 108 -7.55 13.00 -0.82
C GLU A 108 -7.28 11.60 -0.22
N VAL A 109 -6.02 11.35 0.15
CA VAL A 109 -5.58 10.11 0.80
C VAL A 109 -6.19 10.01 2.20
N ALA A 110 -6.20 11.10 2.97
CA ALA A 110 -6.80 11.16 4.29
C ALA A 110 -8.31 10.88 4.26
N ASP A 111 -9.02 11.40 3.25
CA ASP A 111 -10.44 11.15 3.06
C ASP A 111 -10.71 9.70 2.69
N ALA A 112 -9.87 9.10 1.85
CA ALA A 112 -9.96 7.67 1.56
C ALA A 112 -9.77 6.82 2.83
N ILE A 113 -8.80 7.19 3.69
CA ILE A 113 -8.57 6.54 4.99
C ILE A 113 -9.76 6.72 5.93
N ARG A 114 -10.26 7.94 6.13
CA ARG A 114 -11.37 8.21 7.05
C ARG A 114 -12.64 7.49 6.65
N ARG A 115 -13.01 7.54 5.36
CA ARG A 115 -14.20 6.86 4.84
C ARG A 115 -14.13 5.33 4.96
N SER A 116 -12.93 4.76 5.10
CA SER A 116 -12.78 3.31 5.29
C SER A 116 -13.37 2.82 6.60
N GLY A 117 -13.54 3.72 7.58
CA GLY A 117 -13.96 3.40 8.94
C GLY A 117 -12.93 2.60 9.75
N LEU A 118 -11.74 2.35 9.19
CA LEU A 118 -10.73 1.49 9.81
C LEU A 118 -9.77 2.24 10.73
N TRP A 119 -9.62 3.54 10.50
CA TRP A 119 -8.64 4.38 11.18
C TRP A 119 -9.21 5.10 12.39
N HIS A 120 -8.53 4.98 13.53
CA HIS A 120 -8.95 5.56 14.81
C HIS A 120 -7.87 6.44 15.47
N GLY A 121 -6.94 6.98 14.67
CA GLY A 121 -5.86 7.85 15.15
C GLY A 121 -4.49 7.17 15.23
N GLU A 122 -4.41 5.86 15.02
CA GLU A 122 -3.13 5.15 15.00
C GLU A 122 -2.17 5.67 13.91
N PRO A 123 -0.85 5.47 14.07
CA PRO A 123 0.14 5.74 13.03
C PRO A 123 -0.18 5.01 11.72
N VAL A 124 0.22 5.62 10.60
CA VAL A 124 0.01 5.07 9.26
C VAL A 124 1.34 4.59 8.69
N LEU A 125 1.39 3.32 8.28
CA LEU A 125 2.52 2.78 7.51
C LEU A 125 2.11 2.67 6.04
N ILE A 126 2.87 3.33 5.16
CA ILE A 126 2.68 3.26 3.71
C ILE A 126 3.74 2.32 3.13
N ASP A 127 3.36 1.13 2.68
CA ASP A 127 4.18 0.30 1.79
C ASP A 127 3.79 0.61 0.34
N ALA A 128 4.47 1.63 -0.19
CA ALA A 128 4.33 2.07 -1.56
C ALA A 128 5.64 2.73 -2.02
N CYS A 129 6.15 2.32 -3.18
CA CYS A 129 7.43 2.77 -3.72
C CYS A 129 7.62 4.29 -3.64
N ASN A 130 8.74 4.75 -3.09
CA ASN A 130 9.16 6.16 -3.07
C ASN A 130 8.18 7.14 -2.39
N ALA A 131 7.13 6.67 -1.71
CA ALA A 131 6.16 7.53 -1.03
C ALA A 131 6.83 8.47 -0.01
N GLY A 132 7.97 8.04 0.53
CA GLY A 132 8.77 8.80 1.45
C GLY A 132 10.05 9.39 0.88
N ALA A 133 10.23 9.48 -0.44
CA ALA A 133 11.49 9.97 -1.01
C ALA A 133 11.72 11.49 -0.75
N SER A 134 10.66 12.32 -0.78
CA SER A 134 10.74 13.76 -0.46
C SER A 134 10.35 14.02 0.99
N SER A 135 11.02 14.96 1.68
CA SER A 135 10.66 15.37 3.05
C SER A 135 9.37 16.19 3.10
N ASP A 136 9.08 16.96 2.06
CA ASP A 136 7.88 17.79 1.84
C ASP A 136 6.86 17.10 0.89
N GLY A 137 6.89 15.77 0.83
CA GLY A 137 6.09 14.97 -0.10
C GLY A 137 4.71 14.57 0.43
N ILE A 138 4.03 13.72 -0.35
CA ILE A 138 2.67 13.26 -0.07
C ILE A 138 2.50 12.61 1.31
N ALA A 139 3.55 11.93 1.82
CA ALA A 139 3.52 11.31 3.14
C ALA A 139 3.54 12.35 4.28
N GLY A 140 4.29 13.45 4.13
CA GLY A 140 4.30 14.55 5.10
C GLY A 140 2.99 15.33 5.09
N GLU A 141 2.43 15.59 3.89
CA GLU A 141 1.09 16.18 3.77
C GLU A 141 0.03 15.32 4.44
N LEU A 142 0.06 14.00 4.23
CA LEU A 142 -0.87 13.08 4.86
C LEU A 142 -0.75 13.11 6.39
N ALA A 143 0.48 13.13 6.92
CA ALA A 143 0.74 13.20 8.36
C ALA A 143 0.11 14.45 8.97
N LYS A 144 0.32 15.60 8.33
CA LYS A 144 -0.26 16.89 8.73
C LYS A 144 -1.78 16.89 8.69
N VAL A 145 -2.39 16.33 7.65
CA VAL A 145 -3.85 16.30 7.49
C VAL A 145 -4.52 15.35 8.49
N LEU A 146 -3.92 14.18 8.72
CA LEU A 146 -4.44 13.21 9.70
C LEU A 146 -4.05 13.57 11.14
N ARG A 147 -3.07 14.46 11.35
CA ARG A 147 -2.48 14.77 12.65
C ARG A 147 -1.99 13.52 13.37
N THR A 148 -1.32 12.64 12.63
CA THR A 148 -0.73 11.41 13.16
C THR A 148 0.64 11.16 12.53
N TYR A 149 1.34 10.16 13.03
CA TYR A 149 2.62 9.74 12.48
C TYR A 149 2.40 8.96 11.18
N VAL A 150 3.21 9.26 10.17
CA VAL A 150 3.24 8.52 8.90
C VAL A 150 4.64 8.00 8.68
N THR A 151 4.78 6.73 8.27
CA THR A 151 6.07 6.13 7.90
C THR A 151 6.00 5.60 6.47
N ALA A 152 7.00 5.90 5.65
CA ALA A 152 7.04 5.53 4.23
C ALA A 152 8.46 5.28 3.72
N PRO A 153 8.65 4.42 2.70
CA PRO A 153 9.95 4.09 2.14
C PRO A 153 10.49 5.23 1.27
N THR A 154 11.80 5.49 1.36
CA THR A 154 12.48 6.50 0.54
C THR A 154 12.81 6.01 -0.86
N THR A 155 12.70 4.70 -1.12
CA THR A 155 13.03 4.06 -2.41
C THR A 155 11.92 3.07 -2.81
N THR A 156 12.16 2.30 -3.88
CA THR A 156 11.24 1.25 -4.35
C THR A 156 11.07 0.15 -3.29
N THR A 157 9.83 -0.27 -3.03
CA THR A 157 9.58 -1.46 -2.20
C THR A 157 9.44 -2.70 -3.06
N TRP A 158 10.01 -3.79 -2.56
CA TRP A 158 10.08 -5.06 -3.27
C TRP A 158 9.28 -6.11 -2.52
N ASN A 159 8.34 -6.74 -3.22
CA ASN A 159 7.53 -7.85 -2.72
C ASN A 159 7.58 -8.99 -3.74
N TYR A 160 8.21 -10.11 -3.38
CA TYR A 160 8.33 -11.25 -4.30
C TYR A 160 6.98 -11.98 -4.44
N PRO A 161 6.54 -12.33 -5.67
CA PRO A 161 5.22 -12.93 -5.95
C PRO A 161 4.92 -14.26 -5.24
N LEU A 162 5.94 -14.95 -4.71
CA LEU A 162 5.85 -16.29 -4.15
C LEU A 162 5.92 -16.35 -2.61
N GLY A 163 5.88 -15.22 -1.90
CA GLY A 163 5.65 -15.21 -0.44
C GLY A 163 6.73 -15.93 0.40
N GLY A 164 7.99 -15.88 -0.04
CA GLY A 164 9.13 -16.43 0.73
C GLY A 164 9.63 -15.46 1.81
N SER A 165 10.15 -16.00 2.92
CA SER A 165 10.70 -15.23 4.03
C SER A 165 12.05 -14.59 3.69
N ALA A 166 12.09 -13.26 3.73
CA ALA A 166 13.18 -12.38 4.15
C ALA A 166 14.62 -12.66 3.70
N VAL A 167 14.93 -12.19 2.48
CA VAL A 167 16.11 -11.33 2.24
C VAL A 167 15.73 -10.00 1.54
N GLY A 168 14.54 -9.91 0.91
CA GLY A 168 14.19 -8.80 0.01
C GLY A 168 12.81 -8.18 0.17
N GLN A 169 12.15 -8.32 1.32
CA GLN A 169 10.97 -7.53 1.65
C GLN A 169 11.43 -6.24 2.32
N GLY A 170 11.49 -5.14 1.56
CA GLY A 170 12.03 -3.89 2.06
C GLY A 170 12.16 -2.83 0.97
N ALA A 171 12.64 -1.66 1.38
CA ALA A 171 12.99 -0.58 0.46
C ALA A 171 14.38 -0.86 -0.09
N PHE A 172 14.55 -0.89 -1.41
CA PHE A 172 15.84 -1.01 -2.09
C PHE A 172 15.84 -0.16 -3.36
N GLU A 173 17.00 0.30 -3.78
CA GLU A 173 17.14 0.91 -5.11
C GLU A 173 16.99 -0.13 -6.22
N LYS A 174 16.74 0.34 -7.44
CA LYS A 174 16.86 -0.50 -8.65
C LYS A 174 18.33 -0.65 -9.02
N LEU A 175 18.66 -1.73 -9.72
CA LEU A 175 19.98 -1.90 -10.33
C LEU A 175 20.33 -0.71 -11.25
N PRO A 176 21.61 -0.32 -11.36
CA PRO A 176 22.01 0.83 -12.16
C PRO A 176 21.98 0.57 -13.68
N GLY A 177 21.85 1.64 -14.46
CA GLY A 177 21.97 1.60 -15.93
C GLY A 177 20.90 0.76 -16.61
N ILE A 178 21.30 -0.01 -17.64
CA ILE A 178 20.37 -0.85 -18.43
C ILE A 178 19.67 -1.93 -17.59
N LEU A 179 20.28 -2.33 -16.46
CA LEU A 179 19.75 -3.33 -15.55
C LEU A 179 18.59 -2.80 -14.68
N SER A 180 18.35 -1.49 -14.65
CA SER A 180 17.24 -0.87 -13.90
C SER A 180 15.84 -1.33 -14.33
N THR A 181 15.74 -1.95 -15.51
CA THR A 181 14.50 -2.54 -16.05
C THR A 181 14.21 -3.92 -15.50
N LEU A 182 15.20 -4.60 -14.90
CA LEU A 182 15.03 -5.92 -14.32
C LEU A 182 14.23 -5.83 -13.01
N PRO A 183 13.35 -6.79 -12.71
CA PRO A 183 12.59 -6.85 -11.47
C PRO A 183 13.46 -7.42 -10.33
N ILE A 184 14.64 -6.86 -10.13
CA ILE A 184 15.63 -7.30 -9.15
C ILE A 184 16.07 -6.08 -8.31
N PRO A 185 15.99 -6.16 -6.96
CA PRO A 185 16.50 -5.10 -6.09
C PRO A 185 18.02 -5.03 -6.13
N ASP A 186 18.57 -3.82 -6.00
CA ASP A 186 19.98 -3.65 -5.66
C ASP A 186 20.17 -3.89 -4.15
N LEU A 187 20.54 -5.13 -3.79
CA LEU A 187 20.75 -5.55 -2.40
C LEU A 187 21.89 -4.79 -1.70
N LEU A 188 22.80 -4.16 -2.47
CA LEU A 188 23.89 -3.34 -1.92
C LEU A 188 23.44 -1.90 -1.64
N ARG A 189 22.25 -1.52 -2.08
CA ARG A 189 21.65 -0.19 -1.90
C ARG A 189 20.30 -0.31 -1.20
N PRO A 190 20.29 -0.67 0.10
CA PRO A 190 19.07 -0.64 0.88
C PRO A 190 18.52 0.79 0.93
N GLY A 191 17.22 0.90 0.71
CA GLY A 191 16.45 2.10 0.97
C GLY A 191 16.31 2.33 2.46
N ARG A 192 15.65 3.44 2.80
CA ARG A 192 15.35 3.82 4.18
C ARG A 192 13.85 4.03 4.34
N TRP A 193 13.42 4.15 5.58
CA TRP A 193 12.05 4.47 5.94
C TRP A 193 12.05 5.79 6.68
N ARG A 194 11.31 6.77 6.17
CA ARG A 194 11.19 8.09 6.81
C ARG A 194 9.87 8.15 7.57
N THR A 195 9.89 8.80 8.72
CA THR A 195 8.71 9.06 9.54
C THR A 195 8.48 10.56 9.69
N TRP A 196 7.23 10.97 9.53
CA TRP A 196 6.76 12.34 9.78
C TRP A 196 5.95 12.40 11.06
N GLY A 197 6.07 13.54 11.76
CA GLY A 197 5.23 13.87 12.90
C GLY A 197 3.85 14.40 12.47
N PRO A 198 2.93 14.59 13.43
CA PRO A 198 1.59 15.17 13.19
C PRO A 198 1.58 16.58 12.57
N ASP A 199 2.70 17.29 12.61
CA ASP A 199 2.91 18.59 11.97
C ASP A 199 3.26 18.49 10.48
N GLY A 200 3.61 17.29 10.01
CA GLY A 200 4.07 17.04 8.65
C GLY A 200 5.58 17.16 8.48
N GLU A 201 6.35 17.35 9.56
CA GLU A 201 7.81 17.46 9.51
C GLU A 201 8.47 16.09 9.72
N PRO A 202 9.59 15.81 9.03
CA PRO A 202 10.30 14.55 9.20
C PRO A 202 10.98 14.48 10.57
N ILE A 203 10.74 13.42 11.32
CA ILE A 203 11.26 13.22 12.69
C ILE A 203 12.27 12.08 12.80
N ALA A 204 12.25 11.13 11.86
CA ALA A 204 13.17 9.99 11.87
C ALA A 204 13.39 9.43 10.47
N THR A 205 14.55 8.79 10.27
CA THR A 205 14.80 7.96 9.07
C THR A 205 15.57 6.70 9.48
N THR A 206 14.91 5.55 9.41
CA THR A 206 15.43 4.24 9.86
C THR A 206 15.84 3.36 8.67
N PRO A 207 16.74 2.37 8.86
CA PRO A 207 17.06 1.38 7.83
C PRO A 207 15.91 0.39 7.58
N THR A 208 15.09 0.10 8.59
CA THR A 208 14.05 -0.93 8.53
C THR A 208 12.65 -0.35 8.68
N SER A 209 11.66 -1.08 8.15
CA SER A 209 10.25 -0.75 8.30
C SER A 209 9.75 -1.10 9.71
N PRO A 210 8.73 -0.39 10.25
CA PRO A 210 7.98 -0.86 11.41
C PRO A 210 7.44 -2.29 11.25
N ARG A 211 7.17 -2.74 10.01
CA ARG A 211 6.80 -4.13 9.70
C ARG A 211 7.87 -5.13 10.17
N ASP A 212 9.14 -4.81 9.96
CA ASP A 212 10.25 -5.75 10.14
C ASP A 212 10.65 -5.88 11.63
N THR A 213 10.34 -4.86 12.44
CA THR A 213 10.56 -4.86 13.90
C THR A 213 9.70 -5.88 14.65
N GLY A 214 8.52 -6.24 14.12
CA GLY A 214 7.66 -7.26 14.74
C GLY A 214 8.24 -8.67 14.64
N ASP A 215 9.09 -8.95 13.65
CA ASP A 215 9.75 -10.25 13.47
C ASP A 215 11.07 -10.36 14.24
N LEU A 216 11.73 -9.23 14.55
CA LEU A 216 12.90 -9.22 15.44
C LEU A 216 12.56 -9.66 16.87
N LEU A 217 11.35 -9.34 17.35
CA LEU A 217 10.86 -9.77 18.67
C LEU A 217 10.46 -11.26 18.73
N LYS A 218 10.38 -11.95 17.58
CA LYS A 218 10.07 -13.39 17.50
C LYS A 218 11.32 -14.27 17.35
N ARG A 219 12.49 -13.67 17.13
CA ARG A 219 13.75 -14.41 17.12
C ARG A 219 14.22 -14.55 18.57
N PRO A 220 14.44 -15.76 19.11
CA PRO A 220 15.10 -15.88 20.39
C PRO A 220 16.46 -15.20 20.26
N LEU A 221 16.71 -14.21 21.12
CA LEU A 221 18.06 -13.71 21.36
C LEU A 221 18.92 -14.95 21.62
N LYS A 222 19.91 -15.21 20.75
CA LYS A 222 20.96 -16.15 21.10
C LYS A 222 21.65 -15.61 22.34
N GLN A 223 21.24 -16.10 23.50
CA GLN A 223 22.01 -16.03 24.72
C GLN A 223 23.28 -16.86 24.51
N GLY A 224 24.42 -16.26 24.85
CA GLY A 224 25.64 -16.96 25.24
C GLY A 224 26.57 -17.41 24.11
N GLN A 225 27.74 -16.79 24.04
CA GLN A 225 29.02 -17.39 24.47
C GLN A 225 29.93 -16.22 24.87
N GLU A 226 30.04 -15.94 26.17
CA GLU A 226 31.03 -16.48 27.11
C GLU A 226 32.39 -15.77 27.06
N MET A 227 32.72 -15.18 28.21
CA MET A 227 34.06 -14.78 28.62
C MET A 227 35.05 -15.91 28.38
N HIS A 228 36.20 -15.61 27.81
CA HIS A 228 37.46 -16.16 28.29
C HIS A 228 38.56 -15.11 28.21
N ARG A 229 39.04 -14.78 29.42
CA ARG A 229 40.34 -14.25 29.86
C ARG A 229 41.32 -13.73 28.82
#